data_AF-A0A7C2WLW5-F1
#
_entry.id   AF-A0A7C2WLW5-F1
#
_cell.length_a   1.000
_cell.length_b   1.000
_cell.length_c   1.000
_cell.angle_alpha   90.00
_cell.angle_beta   90.00
_cell.angle_gamma   90.00
#
_symmetry.space_group_name_H-M   'P 1'
#
loop_
_entity.id
_entity.type
_entity.pdbx_description
1 polymer ?
#
loop_
_entity_poly.entity_id
_entity_poly.type
_entity_poly.pdbx_seq_one_letter_code
_entity_poly.pdbx_strand_id
1 'polypeptide(L)'
;MRGINRSDHGREVLKRYEKLRGEATAAVDALRRRASVRIQVGSATCEHAAGSEAVWEEFRRHIESSGRDDILLHRTGCTGRCSREPIVGVIEAGRLPVKYHEVDRDAVHEIFHSHVLGGKPVAERMLADQLTEHASHLMLCDGSGCGGVVQGGVQEAFLRIIAESGMDPEKIRVISSRCLGFCATNQANGEITQALLLPENVLYTLRDENDVRTVVQEHLVGGRVVERLLNREQPMSQRFFDLYGDLAFFNKQHRIALRNAGVIDPESLHEYVRYRGFEALATGPGPQRSGMGGEDGVRGETARARGRRLSDGVQMGAGAQEQRENKIYHLQCGRRRSGRVHGPEHAGVRSLQRGRRPDHRRLATGAQRGFFYIRAEYPLAIRRIKHAIETCRANGLLGKNILGSGFAFDIEIRQARRDILELLLDNHPKDCQTCERDGNYEL
;
A
#
# COMPACT_ATOMS: atom_id res chain seq x y z
N MET A 1 13.56 -34.33 13.28
CA MET A 1 12.72 -34.41 12.06
C MET A 1 11.33 -34.90 12.42
N ARG A 2 10.36 -33.99 12.59
CA ARG A 2 8.93 -34.34 12.54
C ARG A 2 8.29 -33.29 11.62
N GLY A 3 8.12 -33.67 10.36
CA GLY A 3 7.51 -32.83 9.35
C GLY A 3 6.09 -32.47 9.79
N ILE A 4 5.83 -31.18 9.93
CA ILE A 4 4.50 -30.65 10.19
C ILE A 4 3.66 -30.94 8.94
N ASN A 5 2.85 -32.00 9.01
CA ASN A 5 1.99 -32.40 7.92
C ASN A 5 0.83 -31.37 7.83
N ARG A 6 1.06 -30.25 7.13
CA ARG A 6 -0.02 -29.35 6.68
C ARG A 6 -1.03 -30.22 5.95
N SER A 7 -2.25 -30.36 6.47
CA SER A 7 -3.35 -31.11 5.85
C SER A 7 -3.41 -30.81 4.35
N ASP A 8 -3.55 -31.84 3.49
CA ASP A 8 -3.52 -31.69 2.02
C ASP A 8 -4.43 -30.56 1.50
N HIS A 9 -5.55 -30.34 2.18
CA HIS A 9 -6.49 -29.24 1.94
C HIS A 9 -5.87 -27.83 2.02
N GLY A 10 -4.98 -27.60 2.99
CA GLY A 10 -4.27 -26.32 3.15
C GLY A 10 -3.19 -26.10 2.08
N ARG A 11 -2.60 -27.18 1.55
CA ARG A 11 -1.65 -27.10 0.43
C ARG A 11 -2.38 -26.74 -0.87
N GLU A 12 -3.58 -27.27 -1.07
CA GLU A 12 -4.39 -26.99 -2.26
C GLU A 12 -4.88 -25.53 -2.33
N VAL A 13 -5.33 -24.96 -1.21
CA VAL A 13 -5.70 -23.53 -1.11
C VAL A 13 -4.51 -22.63 -1.47
N LEU A 14 -3.32 -22.95 -0.93
CA LEU A 14 -2.11 -22.18 -1.20
C LEU A 14 -1.72 -22.28 -2.68
N LYS A 15 -1.79 -23.48 -3.27
CA LYS A 15 -1.50 -23.71 -4.69
C LYS A 15 -2.41 -22.88 -5.61
N ARG A 16 -3.71 -22.80 -5.28
CA ARG A 16 -4.68 -21.97 -6.03
C ARG A 16 -4.36 -20.49 -5.94
N TYR A 17 -4.01 -20.01 -4.74
CA TYR A 17 -3.57 -18.63 -4.54
C TYR A 17 -2.27 -18.33 -5.29
N GLU A 18 -1.29 -19.24 -5.26
CA GLU A 18 -0.02 -19.09 -5.98
C GLU A 18 -0.21 -19.06 -7.50
N LYS A 19 -1.15 -19.88 -8.02
CA LYS A 19 -1.57 -19.83 -9.42
C LYS A 19 -2.16 -18.46 -9.78
N LEU A 20 -3.15 -18.00 -9.02
CA LEU A 20 -3.77 -16.67 -9.20
C LEU A 20 -2.72 -15.56 -9.15
N ARG A 21 -1.77 -15.66 -8.21
CA ARG A 21 -0.67 -14.70 -8.10
C ARG A 21 0.26 -14.76 -9.30
N GLY A 22 0.57 -15.94 -9.83
CA GLY A 22 1.38 -16.10 -11.03
C GLY A 22 0.74 -15.44 -12.25
N GLU A 23 -0.55 -15.70 -12.48
CA GLU A 23 -1.35 -15.11 -13.56
C GLU A 23 -1.41 -13.57 -13.44
N ALA A 24 -1.75 -13.07 -12.25
CA ALA A 24 -1.79 -11.64 -11.96
C ALA A 24 -0.42 -10.95 -12.16
N THR A 25 0.65 -11.61 -11.70
CA THR A 25 2.03 -11.11 -11.82
C THR A 25 2.42 -11.02 -13.29
N ALA A 26 2.17 -12.07 -14.08
CA ALA A 26 2.45 -12.10 -15.51
C ALA A 26 1.66 -11.05 -16.29
N ALA A 27 0.37 -10.86 -15.99
CA ALA A 27 -0.47 -9.85 -16.63
C ALA A 27 0.06 -8.42 -16.40
N VAL A 28 0.41 -8.09 -15.15
CA VAL A 28 0.96 -6.78 -14.80
C VAL A 28 2.36 -6.58 -15.41
N ASP A 29 3.22 -7.60 -15.39
CA ASP A 29 4.56 -7.50 -15.98
C ASP A 29 4.52 -7.38 -17.51
N ALA A 30 3.54 -8.00 -18.17
CA ALA A 30 3.36 -7.86 -19.62
C ALA A 30 2.97 -6.42 -20.00
N LEU A 31 2.08 -5.80 -19.22
CA LEU A 31 1.70 -4.40 -19.38
C LEU A 31 2.90 -3.46 -19.14
N ARG A 32 3.63 -3.68 -18.04
CA ARG A 32 4.76 -2.81 -17.65
C ARG A 32 5.97 -2.96 -18.58
N ARG A 33 6.27 -4.16 -19.09
CA ARG A 33 7.43 -4.39 -20.00
C ARG A 33 7.30 -3.70 -21.35
N ARG A 34 6.08 -3.41 -21.79
CA ARG A 34 5.84 -2.67 -23.04
C ARG A 34 6.03 -1.16 -22.87
N ALA A 35 5.96 -0.66 -21.64
CA ALA A 35 5.97 0.76 -21.35
C ALA A 35 7.38 1.24 -21.02
N SER A 36 7.92 2.18 -21.81
CA SER A 36 9.15 2.92 -21.48
C SER A 36 8.85 4.05 -20.47
N VAL A 37 7.64 4.60 -20.54
CA VAL A 37 7.12 5.65 -19.66
C VAL A 37 5.78 5.21 -19.07
N ARG A 38 5.63 5.39 -17.76
CA ARG A 38 4.36 5.19 -17.05
C ARG A 38 3.90 6.49 -16.42
N ILE A 39 2.71 6.94 -16.80
CA ILE A 39 2.04 8.11 -16.24
C ILE A 39 0.99 7.61 -15.24
N GLN A 40 1.18 7.94 -13.97
CA GLN A 40 0.27 7.59 -12.89
C GLN A 40 -0.60 8.78 -12.53
N VAL A 41 -1.91 8.61 -12.51
CA VAL A 41 -2.86 9.66 -12.10
C VAL A 41 -3.60 9.20 -10.85
N GLY A 42 -3.64 10.05 -9.83
CA GLY A 42 -4.43 9.83 -8.62
C GLY A 42 -5.93 9.73 -8.93
N SER A 43 -6.59 8.73 -8.38
CA SER A 43 -8.02 8.45 -8.64
C SER A 43 -8.83 8.30 -7.36
N ALA A 44 -8.34 8.77 -6.21
CA ALA A 44 -9.09 8.74 -4.96
C ALA A 44 -10.32 9.67 -5.00
N THR A 45 -11.21 9.55 -4.02
CA THR A 45 -12.37 10.48 -3.91
C THR A 45 -11.98 11.95 -3.86
N CYS A 46 -10.88 12.28 -3.16
CA CYS A 46 -10.36 13.64 -3.07
C CYS A 46 -9.70 14.10 -4.37
N GLU A 47 -8.95 13.22 -5.04
CA GLU A 47 -8.34 13.48 -6.34
C GLU A 47 -9.41 13.76 -7.42
N HIS A 48 -10.50 12.97 -7.43
CA HIS A 48 -11.63 13.21 -8.33
C HIS A 48 -12.29 14.56 -8.06
N ALA A 49 -12.44 14.93 -6.79
CA ALA A 49 -12.97 16.25 -6.41
C ALA A 49 -12.04 17.38 -6.81
N ALA A 50 -10.72 17.14 -6.81
CA ALA A 50 -9.69 18.06 -7.29
C ALA A 50 -9.55 18.09 -8.83
N GLY A 51 -10.30 17.26 -9.56
CA GLY A 51 -10.36 17.29 -11.03
C GLY A 51 -9.53 16.23 -11.75
N SER A 52 -9.09 15.17 -11.07
CA SER A 52 -8.18 14.16 -11.66
C SER A 52 -8.76 13.39 -12.86
N GLU A 53 -10.09 13.32 -13.01
CA GLU A 53 -10.71 12.75 -14.22
C GLU A 53 -10.45 13.61 -15.47
N ALA A 54 -10.44 14.94 -15.32
CA ALA A 54 -10.11 15.83 -16.42
C ALA A 54 -8.64 15.69 -16.82
N VAL A 55 -7.75 15.55 -15.82
CA VAL A 55 -6.31 15.28 -16.01
C VAL A 55 -6.10 13.96 -16.74
N TRP A 56 -6.81 12.91 -16.32
CA TRP A 56 -6.77 11.59 -16.96
C TRP A 56 -7.12 11.65 -18.44
N GLU A 57 -8.26 12.27 -18.78
CA GLU A 57 -8.73 12.39 -20.16
C GLU A 57 -7.77 13.21 -21.02
N GLU A 58 -7.15 14.24 -20.46
CA GLU A 58 -6.19 15.07 -21.19
C GLU A 58 -4.90 14.30 -21.50
N PHE A 59 -4.34 13.55 -20.53
CA PHE A 59 -3.21 12.66 -20.81
C PHE A 59 -3.57 11.60 -21.85
N ARG A 60 -4.77 11.01 -21.78
CA ARG A 60 -5.23 10.02 -22.76
C ARG A 60 -5.20 10.59 -24.19
N ARG A 61 -5.75 11.79 -24.40
CA ARG A 61 -5.72 12.48 -25.71
C ARG A 61 -4.29 12.77 -26.18
N HIS A 62 -3.43 13.22 -25.27
CA HIS A 62 -2.02 13.48 -25.59
C HIS A 62 -1.26 12.21 -25.99
N ILE A 63 -1.48 11.10 -25.29
CA ILE A 63 -0.89 9.80 -25.65
C ILE A 63 -1.40 9.36 -27.03
N GLU A 64 -2.72 9.39 -27.25
CA GLU A 64 -3.33 9.01 -28.53
C GLU A 64 -2.80 9.86 -29.70
N SER A 65 -2.68 11.18 -29.51
CA SER A 65 -2.16 12.09 -30.54
C SER A 65 -0.65 11.96 -30.77
N SER A 66 0.12 11.53 -29.77
CA SER A 66 1.56 11.30 -29.91
C SER A 66 1.90 10.09 -30.78
N GLY A 67 0.97 9.15 -30.95
CA GLY A 67 1.19 7.89 -31.67
C GLY A 67 2.13 6.91 -30.96
N ARG A 68 2.55 7.21 -29.73
CA ARG A 68 3.43 6.36 -28.92
C ARG A 68 2.64 5.25 -28.23
N ASP A 69 3.04 4.00 -28.47
CA ASP A 69 2.48 2.80 -27.84
C ASP A 69 3.27 2.34 -26.60
N ASP A 70 4.40 3.01 -26.32
CA ASP A 70 5.28 2.73 -25.19
C ASP A 70 4.98 3.59 -23.95
N ILE A 71 3.86 4.34 -23.94
CA ILE A 71 3.40 5.11 -22.79
C ILE A 71 2.20 4.41 -22.14
N LEU A 72 2.36 4.00 -20.88
CA LEU A 72 1.28 3.42 -20.07
C LEU A 72 0.63 4.46 -19.17
N LEU A 73 -0.64 4.77 -19.43
CA LEU A 73 -1.48 5.54 -18.51
C LEU A 73 -2.07 4.62 -17.43
N HIS A 74 -1.85 4.95 -16.15
CA HIS A 74 -2.13 4.07 -15.01
C HIS A 74 -2.87 4.82 -13.89
N ARG A 75 -3.97 4.25 -13.37
CA ARG A 75 -4.68 4.84 -12.23
C ARG A 75 -4.05 4.37 -10.92
N THR A 76 -4.03 5.25 -9.92
CA THR A 76 -3.59 4.89 -8.58
C THR A 76 -4.57 5.36 -7.52
N GLY A 77 -4.61 4.68 -6.37
CA GLY A 77 -5.36 5.14 -5.20
C GLY A 77 -4.77 6.39 -4.55
N CYS A 78 -5.32 6.82 -3.40
CA CYS A 78 -4.85 8.01 -2.70
C CYS A 78 -3.37 7.90 -2.30
N THR A 79 -2.56 8.89 -2.67
CA THR A 79 -1.16 8.97 -2.22
C THR A 79 -1.07 9.40 -0.75
N GLY A 80 -2.08 10.12 -0.24
CA GLY A 80 -2.17 10.58 1.15
C GLY A 80 -1.78 12.05 1.35
N ARG A 81 -1.54 12.80 0.27
CA ARG A 81 -1.17 14.23 0.29
C ARG A 81 -2.29 15.09 -0.32
N CYS A 82 -3.49 15.01 0.28
CA CYS A 82 -4.71 15.60 -0.26
C CYS A 82 -4.66 17.12 -0.52
N SER A 83 -3.80 17.84 0.19
CA SER A 83 -3.62 19.28 0.02
C SER A 83 -2.85 19.68 -1.25
N ARG A 84 -2.44 18.70 -2.07
CA ARG A 84 -1.57 18.88 -3.25
C ARG A 84 -2.11 18.12 -4.46
N GLU A 85 -3.36 17.68 -4.40
CA GLU A 85 -4.03 16.92 -5.46
C GLU A 85 -4.55 17.90 -6.55
N PRO A 86 -4.67 17.47 -7.83
CA PRO A 86 -4.36 16.13 -8.33
C PRO A 86 -2.87 15.82 -8.38
N ILE A 87 -2.47 14.62 -7.93
CA ILE A 87 -1.07 14.17 -8.01
C ILE A 87 -0.87 13.28 -9.23
N VAL A 88 0.15 13.61 -10.02
CA VAL A 88 0.55 12.84 -11.21
C VAL A 88 2.00 12.38 -11.06
N GLY A 89 2.25 11.09 -11.22
CA GLY A 89 3.58 10.52 -11.29
C GLY A 89 4.01 10.25 -12.73
N VAL A 90 5.22 10.60 -13.10
CA VAL A 90 5.85 10.16 -14.36
C VAL A 90 7.05 9.30 -14.00
N ILE A 91 7.02 8.06 -14.47
CA ILE A 91 8.01 7.03 -14.15
C ILE A 91 8.61 6.55 -15.46
N GLU A 92 9.88 6.86 -15.66
CA GLU A 92 10.65 6.46 -16.84
C GLU A 92 11.70 5.41 -16.43
N ALA A 93 11.97 4.44 -17.29
CA ALA A 93 12.99 3.44 -17.00
C ALA A 93 14.38 4.10 -16.83
N GLY A 94 15.06 3.78 -15.72
CA GLY A 94 16.41 4.30 -15.43
C GLY A 94 16.45 5.75 -14.95
N ARG A 95 15.31 6.38 -14.66
CA ARG A 95 15.24 7.73 -14.08
C ARG A 95 14.48 7.72 -12.77
N LEU A 96 14.73 8.74 -11.94
CA LEU A 96 14.00 8.92 -10.71
C LEU A 96 12.53 9.23 -11.02
N PRO A 97 11.56 8.57 -10.35
CA PRO A 97 10.16 8.93 -10.47
C PRO A 97 9.94 10.40 -10.14
N VAL A 98 9.25 11.12 -11.01
CA VAL A 98 8.87 12.51 -10.78
C VAL A 98 7.41 12.58 -10.41
N LYS A 99 7.06 13.33 -9.38
CA LYS A 99 5.68 13.63 -9.03
C LYS A 99 5.39 15.09 -9.22
N TYR A 100 4.24 15.37 -9.79
CA TYR A 100 3.65 16.69 -9.97
C TYR A 100 2.46 16.84 -9.05
N HIS A 101 2.22 18.07 -8.61
CA HIS A 101 1.12 18.39 -7.72
C HIS A 101 0.18 19.42 -8.35
N GLU A 102 -1.05 19.48 -7.83
CA GLU A 102 -2.07 20.44 -8.27
C GLU A 102 -2.19 20.48 -9.81
N VAL A 103 -2.13 19.29 -10.42
CA VAL A 103 -2.09 19.18 -11.88
C VAL A 103 -3.48 19.50 -12.44
N ASP A 104 -3.54 20.52 -13.30
CA ASP A 104 -4.69 20.89 -14.11
C ASP A 104 -4.43 20.55 -15.60
N ARG A 105 -5.36 20.93 -16.48
CA ARG A 105 -5.24 20.62 -17.92
C ARG A 105 -4.04 21.29 -18.58
N ASP A 106 -3.70 22.51 -18.16
CA ASP A 106 -2.57 23.25 -18.74
C ASP A 106 -1.24 22.63 -18.29
N ALA A 107 -1.16 22.22 -17.01
CA ALA A 107 -0.04 21.46 -16.48
C ALA A 107 0.12 20.11 -17.19
N VAL A 108 -0.97 19.43 -17.57
CA VAL A 108 -0.88 18.18 -18.37
C VAL A 108 -0.14 18.44 -19.68
N HIS A 109 -0.50 19.50 -20.40
CA HIS A 109 0.15 19.84 -21.66
C HIS A 109 1.65 20.06 -21.48
N GLU A 110 2.02 20.86 -20.48
CA GLU A 110 3.41 21.17 -20.16
C GLU A 110 4.21 19.91 -19.76
N ILE A 111 3.67 19.11 -18.84
CA ILE A 111 4.28 17.86 -18.38
C ILE A 111 4.44 16.89 -19.56
N PHE A 112 3.43 16.76 -20.43
CA PHE A 112 3.49 15.82 -21.54
C PHE A 112 4.56 16.24 -22.56
N HIS A 113 4.58 17.49 -22.99
CA HIS A 113 5.53 17.95 -24.00
C HIS A 113 6.96 18.09 -23.44
N SER A 114 7.14 18.71 -22.28
CA SER A 114 8.48 18.92 -21.71
C SER A 114 9.06 17.64 -21.13
N HIS A 115 8.29 16.92 -20.31
CA HIS A 115 8.81 15.78 -19.56
C HIS A 115 8.65 14.46 -20.31
N VAL A 116 7.43 14.12 -20.73
CA VAL A 116 7.16 12.79 -21.34
C VAL A 116 7.77 12.65 -22.73
N LEU A 117 7.68 13.69 -23.56
CA LEU A 117 8.28 13.70 -24.90
C LEU A 117 9.71 14.27 -24.90
N GLY A 118 9.93 15.37 -24.19
CA GLY A 118 11.23 16.07 -24.16
C GLY A 118 12.23 15.55 -23.12
N GLY A 119 11.81 14.67 -22.21
CA GLY A 119 12.66 14.10 -21.17
C GLY A 119 13.13 15.11 -20.11
N LYS A 120 12.51 16.30 -20.02
CA LYS A 120 12.87 17.37 -19.07
C LYS A 120 11.75 17.60 -18.06
N PRO A 121 11.94 17.22 -16.78
CA PRO A 121 10.96 17.48 -15.72
C PRO A 121 10.62 18.97 -15.58
N VAL A 122 9.37 19.27 -15.22
CA VAL A 122 8.89 20.64 -14.98
C VAL A 122 9.12 21.00 -13.52
N ALA A 123 10.32 21.48 -13.19
CA ALA A 123 10.79 21.68 -11.81
C ALA A 123 9.81 22.44 -10.90
N GLU A 124 9.21 23.52 -11.41
CA GLU A 124 8.30 24.39 -10.65
C GLU A 124 7.00 23.70 -10.21
N ARG A 125 6.60 22.61 -10.90
CA ARG A 125 5.37 21.86 -10.61
C ARG A 125 5.63 20.57 -9.84
N MET A 126 6.90 20.25 -9.56
CA MET A 126 7.26 19.02 -8.89
C MET A 126 6.86 19.07 -7.41
N LEU A 127 6.35 17.96 -6.89
CA LEU A 127 6.02 17.78 -5.47
C LEU A 127 7.29 17.65 -4.59
N ALA A 128 8.48 17.67 -5.20
CA ALA A 128 9.75 17.59 -4.50
C ALA A 128 10.13 18.94 -3.86
N ASP A 129 10.67 18.90 -2.63
CA ASP A 129 11.61 19.95 -2.19
C ASP A 129 12.84 19.93 -3.11
N GLN A 130 13.72 20.95 -3.05
CA GLN A 130 14.99 21.17 -3.80
C GLN A 130 16.02 20.00 -3.81
N LEU A 131 15.56 18.78 -4.07
CA LEU A 131 16.14 17.51 -3.68
C LEU A 131 16.35 16.58 -4.89
N THR A 132 16.04 17.07 -6.09
CA THR A 132 15.99 16.32 -7.35
C THR A 132 17.13 16.68 -8.30
N GLU A 133 18.12 17.46 -7.86
CA GLU A 133 19.32 17.75 -8.67
C GLU A 133 20.27 16.54 -8.75
N HIS A 134 20.15 15.58 -7.83
CA HIS A 134 21.04 14.42 -7.77
C HIS A 134 20.60 13.31 -8.73
N ALA A 135 21.58 12.71 -9.42
CA ALA A 135 21.36 11.61 -10.35
C ALA A 135 20.97 10.30 -9.65
N SER A 136 21.48 10.07 -8.42
CA SER A 136 21.23 8.85 -7.66
C SER A 136 20.85 9.14 -6.21
N HIS A 137 19.97 8.30 -5.67
CA HIS A 137 19.52 8.41 -4.28
C HIS A 137 19.71 7.11 -3.53
N LEU A 138 20.51 7.18 -2.46
CA LEU A 138 20.80 6.08 -1.57
C LEU A 138 19.99 6.25 -0.28
N MET A 139 18.99 5.38 -0.07
CA MET A 139 18.20 5.36 1.15
C MET A 139 18.69 4.30 2.12
N LEU A 140 19.08 4.73 3.31
CA LEU A 140 19.63 3.89 4.36
C LEU A 140 18.61 3.70 5.48
N CYS A 141 18.51 2.47 5.97
CA CYS A 141 17.71 2.14 7.14
C CYS A 141 18.53 2.30 8.42
N ASP A 142 18.24 3.33 9.21
CA ASP A 142 18.87 3.68 10.49
C ASP A 142 17.89 3.51 11.68
N GLY A 143 17.03 2.49 11.59
CA GLY A 143 16.19 2.10 12.73
C GLY A 143 17.00 1.35 13.78
N SER A 144 16.54 1.29 15.04
CA SER A 144 17.24 0.64 16.17
C SER A 144 17.59 -0.85 16.00
N GLY A 145 17.04 -1.53 14.99
CA GLY A 145 17.41 -2.90 14.61
C GLY A 145 18.37 -3.00 13.42
N CYS A 146 18.79 -1.87 12.88
CA CYS A 146 19.72 -1.65 11.76
C CYS A 146 20.76 -0.60 12.17
N GLY A 147 21.71 -0.25 11.31
CA GLY A 147 22.68 0.84 11.55
C GLY A 147 23.91 0.45 12.39
N GLY A 148 23.87 -0.66 13.13
CA GLY A 148 24.97 -1.13 13.98
C GLY A 148 26.12 -1.86 13.28
N VAL A 149 26.10 -1.94 11.95
CA VAL A 149 27.07 -2.73 11.16
C VAL A 149 28.39 -2.03 10.90
N VAL A 150 28.43 -0.71 11.01
CA VAL A 150 29.66 0.08 10.83
C VAL A 150 29.86 0.98 12.04
N GLN A 151 31.09 1.01 12.56
CA GLN A 151 31.44 1.93 13.63
C GLN A 151 31.29 3.39 13.17
N GLY A 152 30.56 4.18 13.95
CA GLY A 152 30.29 5.59 13.61
C GLY A 152 29.10 5.81 12.67
N GLY A 153 28.41 4.74 12.25
CA GLY A 153 27.19 4.83 11.43
C GLY A 153 27.41 4.54 9.94
N VAL A 154 26.41 3.91 9.33
CA VAL A 154 26.47 3.50 7.91
C VAL A 154 26.40 4.71 6.97
N GLN A 155 25.66 5.75 7.36
CA GLN A 155 25.56 6.97 6.55
C GLN A 155 26.91 7.68 6.45
N GLU A 156 27.59 7.86 7.57
CA GLU A 156 28.90 8.47 7.68
C GLU A 156 29.94 7.66 6.89
N ALA A 157 29.85 6.33 6.94
CA ALA A 157 30.70 5.45 6.14
C ALA A 157 30.48 5.65 4.63
N PHE A 158 29.22 5.71 4.17
CA PHE A 158 28.93 6.01 2.77
C PHE A 158 29.47 7.37 2.35
N LEU A 159 29.19 8.43 3.12
CA LEU A 159 29.65 9.77 2.79
C LEU A 159 31.19 9.86 2.71
N ARG A 160 31.89 9.23 3.66
CA ARG A 160 33.36 9.17 3.66
C ARG A 160 33.90 8.41 2.45
N ILE A 161 33.38 7.20 2.18
CA ILE A 161 33.86 6.35 1.09
C ILE A 161 33.52 6.96 -0.28
N ILE A 162 32.38 7.63 -0.42
CA ILE A 162 32.02 8.39 -1.63
C ILE A 162 33.04 9.51 -1.86
N ALA A 163 33.37 10.28 -0.81
CA ALA A 163 34.38 11.33 -0.92
C ALA A 163 35.78 10.77 -1.28
N GLU A 164 36.18 9.64 -0.71
CA GLU A 164 37.43 8.93 -1.06
C GLU A 164 37.45 8.45 -2.52
N SER A 165 36.29 8.10 -3.08
CA SER A 165 36.18 7.57 -4.44
C SER A 165 36.30 8.64 -5.53
N GLY A 166 36.34 9.93 -5.17
CA GLY A 166 36.38 11.03 -6.13
C GLY A 166 35.07 11.25 -6.88
N MET A 167 33.96 10.66 -6.42
CA MET A 167 32.64 10.88 -6.98
C MET A 167 32.14 12.27 -6.58
N ASP A 168 31.55 12.97 -7.55
CA ASP A 168 30.93 14.28 -7.33
C ASP A 168 29.80 14.16 -6.28
N PRO A 169 29.90 14.85 -5.13
CA PRO A 169 28.89 14.81 -4.07
C PRO A 169 27.51 15.28 -4.55
N GLU A 170 27.44 16.10 -5.60
CA GLU A 170 26.18 16.57 -6.17
C GLU A 170 25.48 15.50 -7.02
N LYS A 171 26.13 14.38 -7.34
CA LYS A 171 25.50 13.28 -8.11
C LYS A 171 24.79 12.27 -7.24
N ILE A 172 25.09 12.22 -5.95
CA ILE A 172 24.51 11.24 -5.04
C ILE A 172 24.01 11.87 -3.75
N ARG A 173 22.76 11.57 -3.41
CA ARG A 173 22.23 11.88 -2.09
C ARG A 173 22.13 10.65 -1.23
N VAL A 174 22.67 10.76 -0.02
CA VAL A 174 22.49 9.76 1.03
C VAL A 174 21.39 10.22 1.99
N ILE A 175 20.33 9.44 2.11
CA ILE A 175 19.16 9.74 2.94
C ILE A 175 19.02 8.63 3.97
N SER A 176 19.22 8.96 5.24
CA SER A 176 18.88 8.05 6.32
C SER A 176 17.44 8.26 6.76
N SER A 177 16.67 7.18 6.76
CA SER A 177 15.36 7.11 7.40
C SER A 177 15.44 6.12 8.56
N ARG A 178 14.42 6.09 9.42
CA ARG A 178 14.31 5.10 10.49
C ARG A 178 14.06 3.71 9.89
N CYS A 179 13.13 2.94 10.45
CA CYS A 179 12.82 1.62 9.91
C CYS A 179 12.14 1.73 8.54
N LEU A 180 12.87 1.40 7.48
CA LEU A 180 12.30 1.28 6.14
C LEU A 180 11.49 0.00 5.95
N GLY A 181 11.47 -0.91 6.93
CA GLY A 181 10.64 -2.13 6.88
C GLY A 181 11.10 -3.18 5.86
N PHE A 182 12.36 -3.08 5.40
CA PHE A 182 12.99 -4.01 4.45
C PHE A 182 13.25 -5.41 5.03
N CYS A 183 13.17 -5.57 6.34
CA CYS A 183 13.40 -6.84 7.01
C CYS A 183 12.10 -7.66 7.10
N ALA A 184 12.08 -8.88 6.54
CA ALA A 184 10.95 -9.81 6.69
C ALA A 184 10.69 -10.20 8.16
N THR A 185 11.72 -10.10 9.00
CA THR A 185 11.74 -10.46 10.41
C THR A 185 12.77 -9.60 11.13
N ASN A 186 12.52 -9.17 12.37
CA ASN A 186 13.53 -8.57 13.27
C ASN A 186 14.59 -9.64 13.60
N GLN A 187 15.40 -10.04 12.62
CA GLN A 187 16.39 -11.11 12.78
C GLN A 187 17.79 -10.57 12.95
N ALA A 188 18.04 -9.30 12.65
CA ALA A 188 19.41 -8.82 12.58
C ALA A 188 19.94 -8.15 13.84
N ASN A 189 19.14 -7.68 14.81
CA ASN A 189 19.65 -7.01 16.03
C ASN A 189 20.81 -6.00 15.78
N GLY A 190 20.84 -5.29 14.65
CA GLY A 190 21.93 -4.38 14.26
C GLY A 190 23.08 -4.99 13.44
N GLU A 191 23.10 -6.32 13.21
CA GLU A 191 24.11 -7.06 12.42
C GLU A 191 23.98 -6.87 10.90
N ILE A 192 22.86 -6.32 10.41
CA ILE A 192 22.70 -5.95 9.00
C ILE A 192 22.05 -4.58 8.86
N THR A 193 22.41 -3.87 7.78
CA THR A 193 21.74 -2.65 7.35
C THR A 193 21.25 -2.81 5.91
N GLN A 194 20.05 -2.30 5.65
CA GLN A 194 19.45 -2.35 4.32
C GLN A 194 19.63 -0.99 3.65
N ALA A 195 20.09 -1.00 2.41
CA ALA A 195 20.32 0.18 1.60
C ALA A 195 19.61 0.04 0.26
N LEU A 196 18.75 0.99 -0.09
CA LEU A 196 18.09 1.04 -1.38
C LEU A 196 18.76 2.09 -2.25
N LEU A 197 19.18 1.71 -3.45
CA LEU A 197 19.67 2.63 -4.46
C LEU A 197 18.62 2.87 -5.55
N LEU A 198 18.42 4.14 -5.88
CA LEU A 198 17.58 4.63 -6.97
C LEU A 198 18.44 5.40 -7.99
N PRO A 199 18.08 5.38 -9.28
CA PRO A 199 16.79 4.94 -9.85
C PRO A 199 16.63 3.43 -10.11
N GLU A 200 17.70 2.63 -10.02
CA GLU A 200 17.71 1.20 -10.37
C GLU A 200 16.84 0.33 -9.44
N ASN A 201 16.38 0.89 -8.32
CA ASN A 201 15.53 0.25 -7.31
C ASN A 201 16.16 -1.04 -6.74
N VAL A 202 17.48 -0.98 -6.52
CA VAL A 202 18.29 -2.10 -6.05
C VAL A 202 18.42 -2.06 -4.53
N LEU A 203 17.97 -3.13 -3.87
CA LEU A 203 18.07 -3.27 -2.41
C LEU A 203 19.30 -4.13 -2.05
N TYR A 204 20.18 -3.58 -1.22
CA TYR A 204 21.37 -4.24 -0.68
C TYR A 204 21.22 -4.57 0.79
N THR A 205 21.75 -5.74 1.19
CA THR A 205 21.98 -6.10 2.59
C THR A 205 23.46 -5.96 2.90
N LEU A 206 23.80 -4.99 3.76
CA LEU A 206 25.15 -4.64 4.18
C LEU A 206 25.43 -5.20 5.56
N ARG A 207 26.63 -5.72 5.80
CA ARG A 207 27.03 -6.35 7.08
C ARG A 207 28.21 -5.67 7.74
N ASP A 208 29.01 -4.97 6.97
CA ASP A 208 30.23 -4.29 7.41
C ASP A 208 30.58 -3.13 6.48
N GLU A 209 31.68 -2.44 6.77
CA GLU A 209 32.18 -1.31 5.98
C GLU A 209 32.74 -1.76 4.61
N ASN A 210 33.19 -3.01 4.48
CA ASN A 210 33.70 -3.52 3.20
C ASN A 210 32.56 -3.71 2.19
N ASP A 211 31.38 -4.11 2.65
CA ASP A 211 30.17 -4.14 1.83
C ASP A 211 29.80 -2.74 1.34
N VAL A 212 29.90 -1.70 2.19
CA VAL A 212 29.72 -0.30 1.79
C VAL A 212 30.70 0.08 0.68
N ARG A 213 32.00 -0.21 0.87
CA ARG A 213 33.05 0.07 -0.12
C ARG A 213 32.80 -0.62 -1.45
N THR A 214 32.35 -1.88 -1.42
CA THR A 214 32.00 -2.65 -2.62
C THR A 214 30.85 -1.98 -3.37
N VAL A 215 29.77 -1.59 -2.68
CA VAL A 215 28.61 -0.92 -3.32
C VAL A 215 29.01 0.41 -3.95
N VAL A 216 29.84 1.21 -3.28
CA VAL A 216 30.32 2.49 -3.84
C VAL A 216 31.16 2.25 -5.10
N GLN A 217 32.16 1.36 -5.03
CA GLN A 217 33.10 1.18 -6.14
C GLN A 217 32.47 0.47 -7.34
N GLU A 218 31.73 -0.62 -7.12
CA GLU A 218 31.19 -1.41 -8.21
C GLU A 218 29.90 -0.82 -8.78
N HIS A 219 28.98 -0.37 -7.92
CA HIS A 219 27.67 0.08 -8.37
C HIS A 219 27.60 1.59 -8.61
N LEU A 220 27.99 2.41 -7.64
CA LEU A 220 27.89 3.87 -7.79
C LEU A 220 28.90 4.41 -8.80
N VAL A 221 30.16 3.99 -8.71
CA VAL A 221 31.22 4.42 -9.63
C VAL A 221 31.22 3.56 -10.90
N GLY A 222 31.14 2.23 -10.76
CA GLY A 222 31.27 1.30 -11.87
C GLY A 222 29.98 0.97 -12.62
N GLY A 223 28.81 1.37 -12.12
CA GLY A 223 27.50 1.09 -12.74
C GLY A 223 27.08 -0.39 -12.72
N ARG A 224 27.80 -1.26 -12.00
CA ARG A 224 27.54 -2.71 -11.94
C ARG A 224 26.88 -3.10 -10.62
N VAL A 225 25.73 -3.76 -10.72
CA VAL A 225 25.00 -4.27 -9.55
C VAL A 225 25.81 -5.36 -8.84
N VAL A 226 25.96 -5.24 -7.52
CA VAL A 226 26.74 -6.18 -6.70
C VAL A 226 25.88 -7.38 -6.31
N GLU A 227 25.87 -8.41 -7.16
CA GLU A 227 24.94 -9.56 -7.00
C GLU A 227 25.01 -10.25 -5.63
N ARG A 228 26.20 -10.37 -5.03
CA ARG A 228 26.38 -11.04 -3.73
C ARG A 228 25.65 -10.34 -2.57
N LEU A 229 25.44 -9.03 -2.70
CA LEU A 229 24.83 -8.18 -1.67
C LEU A 229 23.35 -7.93 -1.90
N LEU A 230 22.83 -8.37 -3.05
CA LEU A 230 21.43 -8.16 -3.39
C LEU A 230 20.52 -8.82 -2.37
N ASN A 231 19.65 -8.00 -1.78
CA ASN A 231 18.51 -8.51 -1.07
C ASN A 231 17.46 -8.95 -2.11
N ARG A 232 17.33 -10.27 -2.27
CA ARG A 232 16.31 -10.87 -3.15
C ARG A 232 14.96 -11.03 -2.45
N GLU A 233 14.88 -10.77 -1.15
CA GLU A 233 13.58 -10.57 -0.53
C GLU A 233 12.97 -9.34 -1.19
N GLN A 234 11.69 -9.44 -1.58
CA GLN A 234 10.90 -8.28 -2.00
C GLN A 234 10.07 -7.84 -0.81
N PRO A 235 10.68 -7.19 0.21
CA PRO A 235 9.93 -6.72 1.35
C PRO A 235 8.87 -5.74 0.86
N MET A 236 7.75 -5.69 1.56
CA MET A 236 6.65 -4.81 1.15
C MET A 236 7.08 -3.35 1.06
N SER A 237 8.19 -2.98 1.68
CA SER A 237 8.72 -1.64 1.63
C SER A 237 9.43 -1.23 0.35
N GLN A 238 10.07 -2.16 -0.37
CA GLN A 238 10.67 -1.87 -1.68
C GLN A 238 9.63 -1.34 -2.67
N ARG A 239 8.37 -1.75 -2.47
CA ARG A 239 7.21 -1.35 -3.27
C ARG A 239 6.77 0.10 -3.03
N PHE A 240 7.23 0.74 -1.94
CA PHE A 240 6.92 2.14 -1.64
C PHE A 240 7.75 3.12 -2.44
N PHE A 241 8.87 2.70 -3.01
CA PHE A 241 9.73 3.63 -3.74
C PHE A 241 9.22 3.91 -5.16
N ASP A 242 8.18 3.19 -5.62
CA ASP A 242 7.34 3.65 -6.74
C ASP A 242 6.63 4.98 -6.41
N LEU A 243 6.44 5.33 -5.12
CA LEU A 243 5.84 6.60 -4.67
C LEU A 243 6.87 7.72 -4.47
N TYR A 244 8.10 7.55 -4.96
CA TYR A 244 9.14 8.56 -4.91
C TYR A 244 8.69 9.90 -5.51
N GLY A 245 9.16 11.02 -4.97
CA GLY A 245 8.83 12.38 -5.45
C GLY A 245 8.55 13.42 -4.35
N ASP A 246 8.24 12.99 -3.11
CA ASP A 246 8.15 13.88 -1.94
C ASP A 246 8.72 13.17 -0.71
N LEU A 247 10.05 13.22 -0.64
CA LEU A 247 10.82 12.52 0.37
C LEU A 247 10.54 13.07 1.78
N ALA A 248 10.28 14.37 1.90
CA ALA A 248 10.05 15.00 3.19
C ALA A 248 8.76 14.48 3.86
N PHE A 249 7.75 14.09 3.07
CA PHE A 249 6.46 13.63 3.59
C PHE A 249 6.29 12.12 3.55
N PHE A 250 6.63 11.46 2.45
CA PHE A 250 6.42 10.01 2.34
C PHE A 250 7.46 9.21 3.15
N ASN A 251 8.73 9.65 3.22
CA ASN A 251 9.78 8.89 3.92
C ASN A 251 9.70 8.99 5.45
N LYS A 252 8.87 9.89 5.99
CA LYS A 252 8.60 10.00 7.43
C LYS A 252 7.47 9.07 7.90
N GLN A 253 6.85 8.29 7.01
CA GLN A 253 5.67 7.48 7.31
C GLN A 253 5.97 5.97 7.29
N HIS A 254 5.37 5.24 8.24
CA HIS A 254 5.29 3.77 8.20
C HIS A 254 3.91 3.34 7.68
N ARG A 255 3.79 3.16 6.36
CA ARG A 255 2.51 2.87 5.68
C ARG A 255 2.14 1.39 5.73
N ILE A 256 1.82 0.85 6.90
CA ILE A 256 1.47 -0.59 7.04
C ILE A 256 0.09 -0.91 6.42
N ALA A 257 -0.93 -0.15 6.80
CA ALA A 257 -2.30 -0.31 6.28
C ALA A 257 -2.48 0.35 4.92
N LEU A 258 -1.81 1.49 4.70
CA LEU A 258 -1.88 2.27 3.46
C LEU A 258 -0.87 1.78 2.42
N ARG A 259 -0.42 0.53 2.54
CA ARG A 259 0.79 0.06 1.85
C ARG A 259 0.69 0.06 0.31
N ASN A 260 -0.52 -0.12 -0.19
CA ASN A 260 -0.79 -0.18 -1.62
C ASN A 260 -1.39 1.13 -2.15
N ALA A 261 -1.73 2.07 -1.25
CA ALA A 261 -2.41 3.30 -1.63
C ALA A 261 -1.46 4.24 -2.37
N GLY A 262 -1.86 4.68 -3.57
CA GLY A 262 -1.03 5.44 -4.51
C GLY A 262 -0.03 4.59 -5.30
N VAL A 263 -0.04 3.26 -5.15
CA VAL A 263 0.83 2.34 -5.90
C VAL A 263 0.01 1.51 -6.89
N ILE A 264 -1.11 0.98 -6.42
CA ILE A 264 -1.97 0.12 -7.23
C ILE A 264 -3.19 0.87 -7.76
N ASP A 265 -3.69 0.40 -8.88
CA ASP A 265 -5.04 0.69 -9.34
C ASP A 265 -6.06 0.07 -8.36
N PRO A 266 -6.95 0.87 -7.74
CA PRO A 266 -7.94 0.37 -6.79
C PRO A 266 -8.97 -0.59 -7.41
N GLU A 267 -9.11 -0.61 -8.73
CA GLU A 267 -10.05 -1.47 -9.47
C GLU A 267 -9.37 -2.72 -10.07
N SER A 268 -8.03 -2.81 -10.00
CA SER A 268 -7.28 -3.96 -10.53
C SER A 268 -7.07 -5.06 -9.49
N LEU A 269 -7.77 -6.19 -9.66
CA LEU A 269 -7.52 -7.40 -8.87
C LEU A 269 -6.09 -7.93 -9.08
N HIS A 270 -5.59 -7.89 -10.31
CA HIS A 270 -4.25 -8.40 -10.63
C HIS A 270 -3.18 -7.63 -9.88
N GLU A 271 -3.28 -6.29 -9.82
CA GLU A 271 -2.34 -5.51 -9.02
C GLU A 271 -2.50 -5.82 -7.54
N TYR A 272 -3.74 -5.87 -7.02
CA TYR A 272 -3.93 -6.21 -5.61
C TYR A 272 -3.28 -7.56 -5.22
N VAL A 273 -3.48 -8.61 -6.02
CA VAL A 273 -2.90 -9.95 -5.80
C VAL A 273 -1.38 -9.96 -5.99
N ARG A 274 -0.85 -9.32 -7.05
CA ARG A 274 0.60 -9.16 -7.27
C ARG A 274 1.25 -8.54 -6.03
N TYR A 275 0.58 -7.56 -5.44
CA TYR A 275 1.01 -6.90 -4.21
C TYR A 275 0.62 -7.68 -2.93
N ARG A 276 0.49 -9.02 -3.02
CA ARG A 276 0.22 -9.97 -1.91
C ARG A 276 -1.16 -9.79 -1.25
N GLY A 277 -2.11 -9.21 -1.95
CA GLY A 277 -3.52 -9.21 -1.57
C GLY A 277 -4.03 -10.66 -1.44
N PHE A 278 -4.89 -10.91 -0.45
CA PHE A 278 -5.40 -12.25 -0.10
C PHE A 278 -4.37 -13.29 0.35
N GLU A 279 -3.08 -12.98 0.42
CA GLU A 279 -2.08 -13.92 0.92
C GLU A 279 -2.42 -14.39 2.33
N ALA A 280 -2.80 -13.47 3.22
CA ALA A 280 -3.20 -13.81 4.58
C ALA A 280 -4.45 -14.71 4.64
N LEU A 281 -5.34 -14.61 3.65
CA LEU A 281 -6.50 -15.48 3.52
C LEU A 281 -6.06 -16.90 3.10
N ALA A 282 -5.05 -17.02 2.25
CA ALA A 282 -4.50 -18.29 1.78
C ALA A 282 -3.55 -18.95 2.80
N THR A 283 -2.76 -18.16 3.54
CA THR A 283 -1.78 -18.65 4.52
C THR A 283 -2.33 -18.73 5.94
N GLY A 284 -3.46 -18.06 6.21
CA GLY A 284 -4.08 -18.02 7.51
C GLY A 284 -4.62 -19.39 7.93
N PRO A 285 -4.65 -19.69 9.25
CA PRO A 285 -5.27 -20.92 9.69
C PRO A 285 -6.78 -20.78 9.44
N GLY A 286 -7.35 -21.61 8.55
CA GLY A 286 -8.78 -21.63 8.17
C GLY A 286 -9.81 -21.89 9.31
N PRO A 287 -10.98 -22.50 9.05
CA PRO A 287 -11.96 -22.78 10.11
C PRO A 287 -11.84 -24.22 10.63
N GLN A 288 -11.69 -24.43 11.93
CA GLN A 288 -11.99 -25.73 12.59
C GLN A 288 -13.24 -25.57 13.44
N ARG A 289 -14.21 -26.48 13.27
CA ARG A 289 -15.32 -26.72 14.19
C ARG A 289 -14.85 -27.77 15.19
N SER A 290 -14.40 -27.37 16.37
CA SER A 290 -14.28 -28.28 17.51
C SER A 290 -14.27 -27.47 18.81
N GLY A 291 -15.16 -27.86 19.71
CA GLY A 291 -15.32 -27.25 21.02
C GLY A 291 -14.13 -27.48 21.95
N MET A 292 -14.19 -26.75 23.07
CA MET A 292 -13.31 -26.77 24.24
C MET A 292 -11.96 -26.04 24.16
N GLY A 293 -11.79 -25.13 25.13
CA GLY A 293 -10.55 -24.89 25.86
C GLY A 293 -9.54 -23.92 25.24
N GLY A 294 -9.23 -22.84 25.95
CA GLY A 294 -8.01 -22.06 25.72
C GLY A 294 -8.22 -20.56 25.70
N GLU A 295 -8.47 -19.97 26.87
CA GLU A 295 -8.46 -18.54 27.15
C GLU A 295 -7.03 -17.96 27.23
N ASP A 296 -6.10 -18.31 26.35
CA ASP A 296 -4.74 -17.76 26.43
C ASP A 296 -4.08 -17.74 25.04
N GLY A 297 -4.05 -16.57 24.39
CA GLY A 297 -3.32 -16.45 23.12
C GLY A 297 -3.41 -15.11 22.37
N VAL A 298 -4.44 -14.29 22.62
CA VAL A 298 -4.59 -12.97 21.95
C VAL A 298 -4.05 -11.81 22.83
N ARG A 299 -3.21 -12.10 23.84
CA ARG A 299 -2.61 -11.07 24.70
C ARG A 299 -1.31 -10.46 24.14
N GLY A 300 -0.75 -10.98 23.05
CA GLY A 300 0.55 -10.56 22.52
C GLY A 300 0.58 -9.23 21.75
N GLU A 301 -0.49 -8.86 21.03
CA GLU A 301 -0.57 -7.61 20.28
C GLU A 301 -1.97 -7.01 20.40
N THR A 302 -2.11 -5.91 21.14
CA THR A 302 -3.40 -5.22 21.30
C THR A 302 -3.68 -4.29 20.11
N ALA A 303 -4.11 -4.87 18.99
CA ALA A 303 -4.80 -4.09 17.96
C ALA A 303 -6.06 -3.47 18.58
N ARG A 304 -6.15 -2.13 18.59
CA ARG A 304 -7.33 -1.41 19.09
C ARG A 304 -8.17 -0.92 17.91
N ALA A 305 -9.48 -0.97 18.07
CA ALA A 305 -10.43 -0.51 17.05
C ALA A 305 -10.17 0.97 16.73
N ARG A 306 -10.06 1.31 15.44
CA ARG A 306 -9.95 2.71 15.01
C ARG A 306 -11.32 3.40 15.15
N GLY A 307 -11.67 3.77 16.38
CA GLY A 307 -12.95 4.39 16.71
C GLY A 307 -13.46 4.11 18.12
N ARG A 308 -12.85 3.15 18.86
CA ARG A 308 -13.17 2.86 20.27
C ARG A 308 -11.90 2.46 21.04
N ARG A 309 -11.88 2.64 22.36
CA ARG A 309 -10.71 2.30 23.23
C ARG A 309 -10.57 0.80 23.54
N LEU A 310 -11.46 -0.06 23.02
CA LEU A 310 -11.45 -1.51 23.23
C LEU A 310 -10.57 -2.21 22.21
N SER A 311 -9.90 -3.29 22.62
CA SER A 311 -9.07 -4.11 21.73
C SER A 311 -9.92 -4.97 20.78
N ASP A 312 -9.53 -5.01 19.51
CA ASP A 312 -10.16 -5.80 18.45
C ASP A 312 -10.23 -7.28 18.88
N GLY A 313 -9.16 -7.79 19.52
CA GLY A 313 -9.09 -9.18 20.01
C GLY A 313 -10.11 -9.53 21.09
N VAL A 314 -10.47 -8.59 21.97
CA VAL A 314 -11.47 -8.82 23.02
C VAL A 314 -12.89 -8.84 22.45
N GLN A 315 -13.19 -7.94 21.50
CA GLN A 315 -14.49 -7.91 20.83
C GLN A 315 -14.72 -9.15 19.96
N MET A 316 -13.71 -9.54 19.18
CA MET A 316 -13.79 -10.74 18.36
C MET A 316 -13.86 -12.00 19.22
N GLY A 317 -13.10 -12.05 20.33
CA GLY A 317 -13.13 -13.16 21.30
C GLY A 317 -14.52 -13.37 21.93
N ALA A 318 -15.17 -12.30 22.36
CA ALA A 318 -16.54 -12.35 22.89
C ALA A 318 -17.54 -12.84 21.83
N GLY A 319 -17.45 -12.33 20.60
CA GLY A 319 -18.28 -12.79 19.48
C GLY A 319 -17.98 -14.22 19.04
N ALA A 320 -16.77 -14.74 19.28
CA ALA A 320 -16.39 -16.12 18.99
C ALA A 320 -17.04 -17.12 19.95
N GLN A 321 -17.08 -16.78 21.25
CA GLN A 321 -17.57 -17.64 22.34
C GLN A 321 -19.07 -17.92 22.22
N GLU A 322 -19.84 -17.00 21.65
CA GLU A 322 -21.28 -17.16 21.51
C GLU A 322 -21.62 -18.17 20.39
N GLN A 323 -22.23 -19.32 20.69
CA GLN A 323 -22.63 -20.28 19.65
C GLN A 323 -24.00 -19.90 19.05
N ARG A 324 -23.99 -19.05 18.02
CA ARG A 324 -25.18 -18.74 17.20
C ARG A 324 -24.96 -19.16 15.76
N GLU A 325 -25.98 -19.75 15.14
CA GLU A 325 -25.92 -20.21 13.74
C GLU A 325 -25.76 -19.07 12.72
N ASN A 326 -26.24 -17.87 13.05
CA ASN A 326 -26.28 -16.71 12.13
C ASN A 326 -25.45 -15.52 12.63
N LYS A 327 -24.13 -15.68 12.72
CA LYS A 327 -23.24 -14.56 13.06
C LYS A 327 -23.00 -13.66 11.85
N ILE A 328 -23.13 -12.36 12.09
CA ILE A 328 -23.01 -11.31 11.08
C ILE A 328 -21.83 -10.39 11.45
N TYR A 329 -21.02 -10.04 10.46
CA TYR A 329 -19.92 -9.08 10.63
C TYR A 329 -20.28 -7.72 10.05
N HIS A 330 -20.21 -6.65 10.85
CA HIS A 330 -20.47 -5.29 10.38
C HIS A 330 -19.17 -4.53 10.16
N LEU A 331 -18.98 -4.03 8.94
CA LEU A 331 -17.91 -3.09 8.63
C LEU A 331 -18.49 -1.69 8.43
N GLN A 332 -18.18 -0.78 9.36
CA GLN A 332 -18.64 0.60 9.29
C GLN A 332 -17.63 1.46 8.51
N CYS A 333 -18.11 2.11 7.46
CA CYS A 333 -17.31 2.96 6.60
C CYS A 333 -17.80 4.42 6.74
N GLY A 334 -17.22 5.17 7.68
CA GLY A 334 -17.62 6.55 7.97
C GLY A 334 -16.69 7.29 8.93
N ARG A 335 -16.62 8.62 8.76
CA ARG A 335 -15.88 9.57 9.61
C ARG A 335 -16.77 9.97 10.79
N ARG A 336 -16.26 9.92 12.03
CA ARG A 336 -16.95 10.52 13.19
C ARG A 336 -16.59 12.01 13.37
N ARG A 337 -15.33 12.42 13.16
CA ARG A 337 -14.89 13.81 13.42
C ARG A 337 -14.38 14.57 12.18
N SER A 338 -14.90 15.78 11.97
CA SER A 338 -14.32 16.81 11.10
C SER A 338 -12.87 17.09 11.51
N GLY A 339 -11.96 17.15 10.54
CA GLY A 339 -10.50 17.33 10.74
C GLY A 339 -9.57 16.22 10.21
N ARG A 340 -9.97 14.94 10.11
CA ARG A 340 -9.14 13.88 9.48
C ARG A 340 -9.63 13.40 8.11
N VAL A 341 -8.86 13.62 7.04
CA VAL A 341 -9.13 13.11 5.68
C VAL A 341 -8.44 11.76 5.52
N HIS A 342 -9.16 10.68 5.76
CA HIS A 342 -8.77 9.34 5.31
C HIS A 342 -9.99 8.71 4.64
N GLY A 343 -9.87 8.45 3.33
CA GLY A 343 -10.98 7.92 2.53
C GLY A 343 -11.48 6.56 3.03
N PRO A 344 -12.76 6.23 2.81
CA PRO A 344 -13.36 4.92 3.15
C PRO A 344 -12.73 3.72 2.43
N GLU A 345 -12.02 3.96 1.33
CA GLU A 345 -11.35 2.98 0.45
C GLU A 345 -10.18 2.19 1.07
N HIS A 346 -9.87 2.42 2.35
CA HIS A 346 -8.71 1.86 3.05
C HIS A 346 -9.02 0.64 3.93
N ALA A 347 -10.23 0.06 3.80
CA ALA A 347 -10.65 -1.11 4.55
C ALA A 347 -10.05 -2.41 3.98
N GLY A 348 -8.72 -2.53 4.01
CA GLY A 348 -8.06 -3.81 3.76
C GLY A 348 -8.32 -4.78 4.93
N VAL A 349 -8.74 -6.01 4.61
CA VAL A 349 -8.73 -7.13 5.56
C VAL A 349 -7.30 -7.30 6.07
N ARG A 350 -7.09 -7.09 7.38
CA ARG A 350 -5.74 -7.08 7.96
C ARG A 350 -5.08 -8.44 7.80
N SER A 351 -3.90 -8.43 7.21
CA SER A 351 -2.90 -9.48 7.30
C SER A 351 -2.22 -9.40 8.67
N LEU A 352 -2.73 -10.15 9.65
CA LEU A 352 -2.05 -10.42 10.91
C LEU A 352 -0.95 -11.45 10.63
N GLN A 353 0.27 -10.98 10.38
CA GLN A 353 1.47 -11.80 10.44
C GLN A 353 2.32 -11.33 11.62
N ARG A 354 2.28 -12.08 12.72
CA ARG A 354 3.41 -12.48 13.58
C ARG A 354 2.87 -13.13 14.86
N GLY A 355 3.49 -14.23 15.28
CA GLY A 355 3.15 -14.96 16.49
C GLY A 355 3.39 -16.46 16.34
N ARG A 356 4.50 -16.94 16.89
CA ARG A 356 4.87 -18.37 16.93
C ARG A 356 3.91 -19.13 17.84
N ARG A 357 3.14 -20.08 17.29
CA ARG A 357 2.78 -21.42 17.81
C ARG A 357 1.70 -22.06 16.91
N PRO A 358 1.81 -23.35 16.55
CA PRO A 358 0.80 -24.04 15.75
C PRO A 358 -0.25 -24.62 16.71
N ASP A 359 -1.46 -24.06 16.77
CA ASP A 359 -2.68 -24.85 17.09
C ASP A 359 -4.02 -24.09 17.13
N HIS A 360 -4.10 -22.78 16.85
CA HIS A 360 -5.37 -22.07 17.03
C HIS A 360 -5.89 -21.41 15.75
N ARG A 361 -6.78 -22.16 15.10
CA ARG A 361 -7.42 -21.91 13.81
C ARG A 361 -8.78 -21.21 14.02
N ARG A 362 -8.77 -19.88 14.27
CA ARG A 362 -9.98 -19.04 14.46
C ARG A 362 -10.06 -17.91 13.44
N LEU A 363 -10.94 -18.04 12.44
CA LEU A 363 -11.58 -16.85 11.85
C LEU A 363 -12.42 -16.25 12.97
N ALA A 364 -12.03 -15.08 13.45
CA ALA A 364 -12.18 -14.74 14.86
C ALA A 364 -13.61 -14.65 15.40
N THR A 365 -14.66 -14.77 14.57
CA THR A 365 -16.07 -14.86 15.00
C THR A 365 -16.85 -16.05 14.43
N GLY A 366 -16.42 -16.66 13.31
CA GLY A 366 -17.21 -17.71 12.61
C GLY A 366 -18.37 -17.19 11.75
N ALA A 367 -18.44 -15.89 11.47
CA ALA A 367 -19.47 -15.31 10.61
C ALA A 367 -19.33 -15.76 9.14
N GLN A 368 -20.47 -16.01 8.48
CA GLN A 368 -20.56 -16.36 7.06
C GLN A 368 -21.15 -15.22 6.20
N ARG A 369 -21.64 -14.16 6.84
CA ARG A 369 -22.16 -12.96 6.17
C ARG A 369 -21.58 -11.71 6.78
N GLY A 370 -21.27 -10.73 5.93
CA GLY A 370 -20.83 -9.40 6.31
C GLY A 370 -21.65 -8.29 5.65
N PHE A 371 -21.70 -7.13 6.29
CA PHE A 371 -22.30 -5.92 5.71
C PHE A 371 -21.30 -4.77 5.70
N PHE A 372 -21.11 -4.15 4.53
CA PHE A 372 -20.53 -2.82 4.42
C PHE A 372 -21.60 -1.78 4.65
N TYR A 373 -21.48 -1.00 5.72
CA TYR A 373 -22.31 0.19 5.90
C TYR A 373 -21.58 1.41 5.34
N ILE A 374 -22.09 1.97 4.24
CA ILE A 374 -21.50 3.12 3.57
C ILE A 374 -22.52 4.26 3.58
N ARG A 375 -22.08 5.46 3.92
CA ARG A 375 -22.93 6.65 3.87
C ARG A 375 -23.25 7.05 2.42
N ALA A 376 -24.42 7.64 2.20
CA ALA A 376 -24.91 7.97 0.86
C ALA A 376 -24.05 9.02 0.13
N GLU A 377 -23.30 9.85 0.87
CA GLU A 377 -22.51 10.96 0.34
C GLU A 377 -21.21 10.50 -0.35
N TYR A 378 -20.94 9.19 -0.39
CA TYR A 378 -19.75 8.62 -1.02
C TYR A 378 -20.08 7.72 -2.24
N PRO A 379 -20.64 8.28 -3.33
CA PRO A 379 -21.10 7.49 -4.48
C PRO A 379 -19.95 6.74 -5.17
N LEU A 380 -18.76 7.34 -5.27
CA LEU A 380 -17.59 6.68 -5.87
C LEU A 380 -17.15 5.46 -5.04
N ALA A 381 -17.12 5.60 -3.71
CA ALA A 381 -16.74 4.49 -2.82
C ALA A 381 -17.74 3.33 -2.93
N ILE A 382 -19.05 3.64 -3.02
CA ILE A 382 -20.09 2.61 -3.23
C ILE A 382 -19.85 1.88 -4.55
N ARG A 383 -19.62 2.59 -5.67
CA ARG A 383 -19.35 1.96 -6.97
C ARG A 383 -18.13 1.05 -6.93
N ARG A 384 -17.02 1.52 -6.37
CA ARG A 384 -15.78 0.74 -6.26
C ARG A 384 -15.91 -0.48 -5.37
N ILE A 385 -16.57 -0.35 -4.22
CA ILE A 385 -16.78 -1.49 -3.32
C ILE A 385 -17.72 -2.52 -3.97
N LYS A 386 -18.76 -2.09 -4.70
CA LYS A 386 -19.59 -3.01 -5.51
C LYS A 386 -18.75 -3.77 -6.53
N HIS A 387 -17.97 -3.04 -7.33
CA HIS A 387 -17.08 -3.64 -8.31
C HIS A 387 -16.09 -4.63 -7.67
N ALA A 388 -15.45 -4.26 -6.56
CA ALA A 388 -14.53 -5.13 -5.85
C ALA A 388 -15.21 -6.41 -5.32
N ILE A 389 -16.43 -6.31 -4.79
CA ILE A 389 -17.22 -7.46 -4.33
C ILE A 389 -17.53 -8.40 -5.51
N GLU A 390 -17.99 -7.86 -6.63
CA GLU A 390 -18.31 -8.63 -7.84
C GLU A 390 -17.05 -9.32 -8.40
N THR A 391 -15.95 -8.58 -8.52
CA THR A 391 -14.65 -9.08 -8.95
C THR A 391 -14.13 -10.19 -8.02
N CYS A 392 -14.27 -10.04 -6.71
CA CYS A 392 -13.88 -11.09 -5.76
C CYS A 392 -14.75 -12.34 -5.88
N ARG A 393 -16.07 -12.19 -6.09
CA ARG A 393 -16.98 -13.33 -6.30
C ARG A 393 -16.64 -14.09 -7.59
N ALA A 394 -16.44 -13.37 -8.68
CA ALA A 394 -16.09 -13.96 -9.98
C ALA A 394 -14.79 -14.77 -9.93
N ASN A 395 -13.85 -14.38 -9.06
CA ASN A 395 -12.55 -15.04 -8.90
C ASN A 395 -12.50 -16.05 -7.74
N GLY A 396 -13.64 -16.39 -7.13
CA GLY A 396 -13.69 -17.35 -6.02
C GLY A 396 -12.98 -16.89 -4.74
N LEU A 397 -12.80 -15.57 -4.57
CA LEU A 397 -12.21 -14.92 -3.41
C LEU A 397 -13.26 -14.45 -2.38
N LEU A 398 -14.54 -14.48 -2.77
CA LEU A 398 -15.69 -14.20 -1.94
C LEU A 398 -16.86 -15.11 -2.34
N GLY A 399 -17.80 -15.37 -1.44
CA GLY A 399 -18.95 -16.22 -1.66
C GLY A 399 -18.74 -17.62 -1.10
N LYS A 400 -19.14 -18.65 -1.87
CA LYS A 400 -19.03 -20.06 -1.45
C LYS A 400 -17.66 -20.63 -1.83
N ASN A 401 -17.14 -21.52 -0.98
CA ASN A 401 -15.93 -22.30 -1.25
C ASN A 401 -14.72 -21.43 -1.66
N ILE A 402 -14.44 -20.39 -0.87
CA ILE A 402 -13.40 -19.39 -1.15
C ILE A 402 -12.05 -20.09 -1.32
N LEU A 403 -11.37 -19.86 -2.44
CA LEU A 403 -10.11 -20.51 -2.82
C LEU A 403 -10.15 -22.05 -2.74
N GLY A 404 -11.33 -22.68 -2.85
CA GLY A 404 -11.45 -24.13 -2.68
C GLY A 404 -11.36 -24.62 -1.24
N SER A 405 -11.39 -23.73 -0.26
CA SER A 405 -11.14 -24.05 1.14
C SER A 405 -12.34 -24.69 1.87
N GLY A 406 -13.49 -24.84 1.21
CA GLY A 406 -14.77 -25.21 1.84
C GLY A 406 -15.37 -24.11 2.72
N PHE A 407 -14.66 -22.99 2.93
CA PHE A 407 -15.15 -21.85 3.68
C PHE A 407 -16.06 -20.98 2.81
N ALA A 408 -17.12 -20.45 3.41
CA ALA A 408 -18.04 -19.53 2.76
C ALA A 408 -18.13 -18.24 3.58
N PHE A 409 -17.97 -17.11 2.90
CA PHE A 409 -18.19 -15.79 3.45
C PHE A 409 -18.64 -14.86 2.33
N ASP A 410 -19.75 -14.16 2.52
CA ASP A 410 -20.26 -13.22 1.53
C ASP A 410 -20.56 -11.86 2.16
N ILE A 411 -20.52 -10.81 1.33
CA ILE A 411 -20.64 -9.43 1.78
C ILE A 411 -21.71 -8.71 0.98
N GLU A 412 -22.57 -7.97 1.66
CA GLU A 412 -23.55 -7.07 1.07
C GLU A 412 -23.27 -5.61 1.45
N ILE A 413 -23.68 -4.68 0.60
CA ILE A 413 -23.62 -3.25 0.92
C ILE A 413 -24.97 -2.79 1.45
N ARG A 414 -24.95 -2.15 2.62
CA ARG A 414 -26.07 -1.41 3.18
C ARG A 414 -25.76 0.08 3.09
N GLN A 415 -26.63 0.82 2.41
CA GLN A 415 -26.49 2.26 2.26
C GLN A 415 -27.33 2.94 3.34
N ALA A 416 -26.76 3.95 4.00
CA ALA A 416 -27.57 4.90 4.75
C ALA A 416 -28.52 5.60 3.77
N ARG A 417 -29.81 5.66 4.08
CA ARG A 417 -30.81 6.26 3.20
C ARG A 417 -30.78 7.79 3.36
N ARG A 418 -30.44 8.52 2.29
CA ARG A 418 -30.31 9.99 2.30
C ARG A 418 -31.64 10.67 2.66
N ASP A 419 -32.75 10.09 2.21
CA ASP A 419 -34.13 10.46 2.54
C ASP A 419 -34.41 10.43 4.04
N ILE A 420 -33.87 9.45 4.77
CA ILE A 420 -34.02 9.41 6.24
C ILE A 420 -33.17 10.48 6.91
N LEU A 421 -31.96 10.75 6.39
CA LEU A 421 -31.10 11.81 6.92
C LEU A 421 -31.72 13.20 6.68
N GLU A 422 -32.23 13.45 5.48
CA GLU A 422 -32.97 14.66 5.12
C GLU A 422 -34.25 14.79 5.95
N LEU A 423 -35.05 13.73 6.09
CA LEU A 423 -36.20 13.71 7.02
C LEU A 423 -35.80 13.99 8.46
N LEU A 424 -34.69 13.42 8.95
CA LEU A 424 -34.22 13.67 10.32
C LEU A 424 -33.75 15.11 10.50
N LEU A 425 -33.10 15.71 9.48
CA LEU A 425 -32.65 17.10 9.48
C LEU A 425 -33.83 18.09 9.38
N ASP A 426 -34.78 17.81 8.48
CA ASP A 426 -35.98 18.61 8.25
C ASP A 426 -36.89 18.63 9.49
N ASN A 427 -36.94 17.51 10.21
CA ASN A 427 -37.70 17.37 11.46
C ASN A 427 -36.86 17.64 12.71
N HIS A 428 -35.56 17.99 12.58
CA HIS A 428 -34.73 18.30 13.74
C HIS A 428 -35.08 19.70 14.28
N PRO A 429 -35.18 19.90 15.61
CA PRO A 429 -35.44 21.22 16.19
C PRO A 429 -34.42 22.26 15.69
N LYS A 430 -34.89 23.48 15.37
CA LYS A 430 -34.03 24.58 14.87
C LYS A 430 -33.09 25.13 15.94
N ASP A 431 -33.44 24.86 17.19
CA ASP A 431 -32.87 25.31 18.44
C ASP A 431 -32.06 24.20 19.16
N CYS A 432 -31.75 23.09 18.48
CA CYS A 432 -30.94 22.03 19.08
C CYS A 432 -29.51 22.53 19.37
N GLN A 433 -29.21 22.73 20.66
CA GLN A 433 -27.90 23.19 21.14
C GLN A 433 -26.76 22.18 20.93
N THR A 434 -27.07 20.99 20.43
CA THR A 434 -26.11 19.89 20.23
C THR A 434 -25.68 19.74 18.76
N CYS A 435 -26.39 20.36 17.82
CA CYS A 435 -26.27 20.06 16.40
C CYS A 435 -25.86 21.29 15.57
N GLU A 436 -24.63 21.31 15.05
CA GLU A 436 -24.19 22.29 14.05
C GLU A 436 -24.79 21.94 12.69
N ARG A 437 -25.77 22.74 12.24
CA ARG A 437 -26.51 22.51 10.99
C ARG A 437 -25.67 22.55 9.72
N ASP A 438 -24.46 23.12 9.77
CA ASP A 438 -23.58 23.34 8.62
C ASP A 438 -22.59 22.19 8.33
N GLY A 439 -23.01 20.94 8.60
CA GLY A 439 -22.32 19.75 8.07
C GLY A 439 -21.56 18.87 9.06
N ASN A 440 -21.78 19.03 10.36
CA ASN A 440 -21.23 18.17 11.41
C ASN A 440 -22.31 17.38 12.17
N TYR A 441 -23.26 16.75 11.47
CA TYR A 441 -24.15 15.79 12.13
C TYR A 441 -23.44 14.45 12.35
N GLU A 442 -23.11 14.15 13.62
CA GLU A 442 -22.86 12.78 14.10
C GLU A 442 -24.22 12.12 14.43
N LEU A 443 -24.90 11.54 13.42
CA LEU A 443 -25.97 10.56 13.60
C LEU A 443 -25.52 9.20 13.07
#